data_AF-A0A2A4VD30-F1
#
_entry.id   AF-A0A2A4VD30-F1
#
_cell.length_a   1.000
_cell.length_b   1.000
_cell.length_c   1.000
_cell.angle_alpha   90.00
_cell.angle_beta   90.00
_cell.angle_gamma   90.00
#
_symmetry.space_group_name_H-M   'P 1'
#
loop_
_entity.id
_entity.type
_entity.pdbx_description
1 polymer ?
#
loop_
_entity_poly.entity_id
_entity_poly.type
_entity_poly.pdbx_seq_one_letter_code
_entity_poly.pdbx_strand_id
1 'polypeptide(L)'
;MNIDTSLLREKFVIREKTKHQGDNALKIICPSTRMPISLQSGGLPKETYIIRSYNMHSSARMVAKIIHDYETNGPIMNRAIDWAELWESSVSSYDRIHNKNSWIAIYHKGMPIFSMGEYHSFFDVIEKCDVLNKGNYDKSMKMAEKAFRQAGKDTKITCDSTVALISVLGKRDGRCSMVLRGPNTTTTFNYSIKPLKKDGRLNIPQVLSTAADFLEGVQLSHMIGLTSYKLNQGMIEKYSDKEKQMTRGKTRLTELNIQISSMEKRYKVRYRPERPDFEALILKTEKYAEETQVTEDDEIYID
;
A
#
# COMPACT_ATOMS: atom_id res chain seq x y z
N MET A 1 -12.39 19.31 -2.94
CA MET A 1 -12.14 18.62 -1.66
C MET A 1 -10.70 18.88 -1.24
N ASN A 2 -10.37 18.79 0.05
CA ASN A 2 -8.99 18.70 0.51
C ASN A 2 -8.83 17.31 1.13
N ILE A 3 -7.74 16.62 0.82
CA ILE A 3 -7.43 15.29 1.32
C ILE A 3 -6.17 15.38 2.17
N ASP A 4 -6.26 14.89 3.40
CA ASP A 4 -5.12 14.68 4.29
C ASP A 4 -5.21 13.25 4.79
N THR A 5 -4.22 12.44 4.43
CA THR A 5 -4.23 10.99 4.68
C THR A 5 -2.81 10.45 4.75
N SER A 6 -2.67 9.35 5.48
CA SER A 6 -1.44 8.57 5.58
C SER A 6 -1.70 7.11 5.28
N LEU A 7 -0.82 6.48 4.51
CA LEU A 7 -0.76 5.03 4.39
C LEU A 7 0.23 4.50 5.42
N LEU A 8 -0.27 3.60 6.27
CA LEU A 8 0.54 2.84 7.21
C LEU A 8 0.85 1.46 6.61
N ARG A 9 2.08 1.02 6.79
CA ARG A 9 2.47 -0.39 6.68
C ARG A 9 2.47 -0.97 8.08
N GLU A 10 1.80 -2.10 8.24
CA GLU A 10 1.56 -2.73 9.52
C GLU A 10 1.93 -4.21 9.47
N LYS A 11 2.55 -4.71 10.53
CA LYS A 11 2.81 -6.13 10.74
C LYS A 11 2.29 -6.51 12.12
N PHE A 12 1.20 -7.28 12.13
CA PHE A 12 0.67 -7.83 13.37
C PHE A 12 1.29 -9.19 13.65
N VAL A 13 1.71 -9.40 14.89
CA VAL A 13 2.09 -10.71 15.40
C VAL A 13 1.14 -11.05 16.54
N ILE A 14 0.30 -12.06 16.31
CA ILE A 14 -0.68 -12.55 17.27
C ILE A 14 -0.13 -13.85 17.85
N ARG A 15 0.03 -13.90 19.17
CA ARG A 15 0.49 -15.07 19.91
C ARG A 15 -0.62 -15.55 20.82
N GLU A 16 -1.10 -16.77 20.63
CA GLU A 16 -2.09 -17.40 21.51
C GLU A 16 -1.40 -18.29 22.54
N LYS A 17 -1.64 -18.04 23.84
CA LYS A 17 -1.16 -18.92 24.91
C LYS A 17 -2.15 -20.06 25.10
N THR A 18 -1.74 -21.27 24.77
CA THR A 18 -2.52 -22.48 25.07
C THR A 18 -2.08 -23.04 26.43
N LYS A 19 -3.03 -23.33 27.32
CA LYS A 19 -2.75 -23.84 28.68
C LYS A 19 -2.09 -25.23 28.71
N HIS A 20 -2.07 -25.95 27.58
CA HIS A 20 -1.67 -27.36 27.50
C HIS A 20 -0.62 -27.68 26.42
N GLN A 21 -0.03 -26.67 25.77
CA GLN A 21 1.11 -26.89 24.86
C GLN A 21 2.26 -26.01 25.34
N GLY A 22 3.31 -26.64 25.90
CA GLY A 22 4.58 -25.94 26.12
C GLY A 22 5.11 -25.36 24.81
N ASP A 23 5.77 -24.20 24.86
CA ASP A 23 6.48 -23.41 23.82
C ASP A 23 5.95 -23.30 22.36
N ASN A 24 4.99 -24.12 21.93
CA ASN A 24 4.35 -24.09 20.61
C ASN A 24 3.11 -23.20 20.62
N ALA A 25 3.25 -21.98 21.14
CA ALA A 25 2.20 -20.97 21.03
C ALA A 25 1.92 -20.68 19.55
N LEU A 26 0.65 -20.76 19.13
CA LEU A 26 0.26 -20.40 17.76
C LEU A 26 0.69 -18.95 17.50
N LYS A 27 1.56 -18.76 16.51
CA LYS A 27 2.08 -17.46 16.08
C LYS A 27 1.55 -17.16 14.69
N ILE A 28 0.64 -16.19 14.61
CA ILE A 28 0.09 -15.71 13.36
C ILE A 28 0.77 -14.38 13.02
N ILE A 29 1.24 -14.23 11.79
CA ILE A 29 1.77 -12.98 11.26
C ILE A 29 0.80 -12.46 10.20
N CYS A 30 0.24 -11.27 10.43
CA CYS A 30 -0.69 -10.64 9.49
C CYS A 30 -0.08 -9.32 8.98
N PRO A 31 0.62 -9.32 7.83
CA PRO A 31 1.02 -8.08 7.17
C PRO A 31 -0.20 -7.36 6.60
N SER A 32 -0.18 -6.04 6.63
CA SER A 32 -1.28 -5.20 6.18
C SER A 32 -0.78 -3.82 5.79
N THR A 33 -1.53 -3.17 4.92
CA THR A 33 -1.46 -1.72 4.73
C THR A 33 -2.78 -1.12 5.17
N ARG A 34 -2.76 0.09 5.71
CA ARG A 34 -3.96 0.79 6.18
C ARG A 34 -3.94 2.23 5.73
N MET A 35 -4.93 2.65 4.96
CA MET A 35 -5.06 4.03 4.48
C MET A 35 -6.47 4.56 4.75
N PRO A 36 -6.66 5.34 5.84
CA PRO A 36 -7.92 6.00 6.12
C PRO A 36 -8.09 7.24 5.23
N ILE A 37 -9.30 7.47 4.72
CA ILE A 37 -9.67 8.69 4.00
C ILE A 37 -10.96 9.28 4.53
N SER A 38 -11.02 10.61 4.53
CA SER A 38 -12.21 11.39 4.84
C SER A 38 -12.62 12.19 3.60
N LEU A 39 -13.82 11.95 3.10
CA LEU A 39 -14.37 12.60 1.91
C LEU A 39 -15.49 13.54 2.33
N GLN A 40 -15.39 14.80 1.87
CA GLN A 40 -16.44 15.79 2.06
C GLN A 40 -16.36 16.82 0.93
N SER A 41 -17.46 17.00 0.21
CA SER A 41 -17.60 18.03 -0.83
C SER A 41 -18.72 19.01 -0.50
N GLY A 42 -18.36 20.27 -0.28
CA GLY A 42 -19.34 21.32 0.04
C GLY A 42 -20.11 21.01 1.33
N GLY A 43 -21.44 21.11 1.27
CA GLY A 43 -22.34 20.81 2.39
C GLY A 43 -22.75 19.34 2.51
N LEU A 44 -22.18 18.44 1.71
CA LEU A 44 -22.54 17.02 1.75
C LEU A 44 -22.01 16.34 3.03
N PRO A 45 -22.65 15.23 3.46
CA PRO A 45 -22.19 14.46 4.60
C PRO A 45 -20.73 14.02 4.45
N LYS A 46 -19.99 14.07 5.55
CA LYS A 46 -18.64 13.53 5.63
C LYS A 46 -18.72 12.00 5.63
N GLU A 47 -18.07 11.37 4.66
CA GLU A 47 -17.88 9.92 4.62
C GLU A 47 -16.43 9.60 5.00
N THR A 48 -16.22 8.51 5.74
CA THR A 48 -14.88 8.04 6.12
C THR A 48 -14.76 6.58 5.76
N TYR A 49 -13.67 6.25 5.08
CA TYR A 49 -13.34 4.91 4.64
C TYR A 49 -11.97 4.52 5.16
N ILE A 50 -11.77 3.23 5.39
CA ILE A 50 -10.46 2.67 5.71
C ILE A 50 -10.19 1.58 4.69
N ILE A 51 -9.11 1.74 3.95
CA ILE A 51 -8.73 0.83 2.89
C ILE A 51 -7.55 0.02 3.41
N ARG A 52 -7.74 -1.30 3.50
CA ARG A 52 -6.68 -2.25 3.82
C ARG A 52 -6.36 -3.13 2.65
N SER A 53 -5.08 -3.36 2.40
CA SER A 53 -4.63 -4.32 1.39
C SER A 53 -3.28 -4.92 1.76
N TYR A 54 -2.81 -5.89 0.99
CA TYR A 54 -1.46 -6.41 1.16
C TYR A 54 -0.38 -5.40 0.75
N ASN A 55 -0.50 -4.78 -0.43
CA ASN A 55 0.51 -3.88 -0.98
C ASN A 55 0.17 -2.39 -0.83
N MET A 56 1.20 -1.58 -0.61
CA MET A 56 1.02 -0.13 -0.40
C MET A 56 0.46 0.57 -1.63
N HIS A 57 0.98 0.25 -2.83
CA HIS A 57 0.49 0.85 -4.07
C HIS A 57 -0.96 0.47 -4.36
N SER A 58 -1.38 -0.76 -4.08
CA SER A 58 -2.76 -1.19 -4.29
C SER A 58 -3.75 -0.43 -3.41
N SER A 59 -3.44 -0.24 -2.11
CA SER A 59 -4.26 0.58 -1.21
C SER A 59 -4.36 2.02 -1.72
N ALA A 60 -3.23 2.64 -2.08
CA ALA A 60 -3.21 4.02 -2.57
C ALA A 60 -3.96 4.20 -3.90
N ARG A 61 -3.89 3.22 -4.83
CA ARG A 61 -4.69 3.25 -6.07
C ARG A 61 -6.17 3.10 -5.81
N MET A 62 -6.56 2.19 -4.91
CA MET A 62 -7.96 2.01 -4.58
C MET A 62 -8.52 3.29 -3.93
N VAL A 63 -7.76 3.92 -3.06
CA VAL A 63 -8.12 5.24 -2.51
C VAL A 63 -8.29 6.28 -3.61
N ALA A 64 -7.38 6.36 -4.58
CA ALA A 64 -7.50 7.28 -5.70
C ALA A 64 -8.77 7.04 -6.52
N LYS A 65 -9.14 5.77 -6.74
CA LYS A 65 -10.39 5.37 -7.43
C LYS A 65 -11.64 5.78 -6.64
N ILE A 66 -11.65 5.56 -5.33
CA ILE A 66 -12.74 5.97 -4.43
C ILE A 66 -12.91 7.50 -4.45
N ILE A 67 -11.81 8.26 -4.38
CA ILE A 67 -11.86 9.72 -4.49
C ILE A 67 -12.45 10.14 -5.84
N HIS A 68 -11.99 9.54 -6.93
CA HIS A 68 -12.49 9.85 -8.27
C HIS A 68 -13.99 9.60 -8.41
N ASP A 69 -14.45 8.43 -7.95
CA ASP A 69 -15.84 8.04 -7.98
C ASP A 69 -16.70 8.96 -7.09
N TYR A 70 -16.24 9.32 -5.89
CA TYR A 70 -16.92 10.28 -5.01
C TYR A 70 -17.00 11.69 -5.63
N GLU A 71 -15.94 12.17 -6.27
CA GLU A 71 -15.94 13.48 -6.94
C GLU A 71 -16.87 13.52 -8.16
N THR A 72 -17.05 12.39 -8.84
CA THR A 72 -17.86 12.28 -10.05
C THR A 72 -19.33 12.04 -9.74
N ASN A 73 -19.61 11.10 -8.83
CA ASN A 73 -20.95 10.56 -8.57
C ASN A 73 -21.52 10.97 -7.21
N GLY A 74 -20.75 11.69 -6.39
CA GLY A 74 -21.16 12.10 -5.05
C GLY A 74 -21.02 10.99 -3.99
N PRO A 75 -21.64 11.17 -2.81
CA PRO A 75 -21.54 10.28 -1.66
C PRO A 75 -21.80 8.82 -2.01
N ILE A 76 -20.90 7.93 -1.61
CA ILE A 76 -20.92 6.53 -2.04
C ILE A 76 -21.96 5.74 -1.25
N MET A 77 -22.15 6.02 0.04
CA MET A 77 -23.07 5.21 0.88
C MET A 77 -24.54 5.39 0.51
N ASN A 78 -24.88 6.39 -0.30
CA ASN A 78 -26.25 6.69 -0.71
C ASN A 78 -26.58 6.12 -2.10
N ARG A 79 -25.70 5.32 -2.71
CA ARG A 79 -25.89 4.75 -4.04
C ARG A 79 -25.32 3.34 -4.15
N ALA A 80 -25.76 2.62 -5.18
CA ALA A 80 -25.11 1.37 -5.57
C ALA A 80 -23.75 1.67 -6.21
N ILE A 81 -22.74 0.87 -5.87
CA ILE A 81 -21.41 0.93 -6.44
C ILE A 81 -20.90 -0.50 -6.66
N ASP A 82 -20.31 -0.74 -7.82
CA ASP A 82 -19.60 -1.99 -8.09
C ASP A 82 -18.18 -1.90 -7.52
N TRP A 83 -18.03 -2.33 -6.27
CA TRP A 83 -16.73 -2.34 -5.60
C TRP A 83 -15.73 -3.30 -6.26
N ALA A 84 -16.21 -4.38 -6.87
CA ALA A 84 -15.37 -5.37 -7.51
C ALA A 84 -14.75 -4.79 -8.78
N GLU A 85 -15.56 -4.17 -9.66
CA GLU A 85 -15.05 -3.47 -10.84
C GLU A 85 -14.08 -2.34 -10.45
N LEU A 86 -14.41 -1.58 -9.41
CA LEU A 86 -13.57 -0.49 -8.92
C LEU A 86 -12.19 -1.01 -8.48
N TRP A 87 -12.17 -2.10 -7.71
CA TRP A 87 -10.94 -2.77 -7.27
C TRP A 87 -10.17 -3.35 -8.45
N GLU A 88 -10.80 -4.14 -9.31
CA GLU A 88 -10.15 -4.76 -10.46
C GLU A 88 -9.50 -3.68 -11.33
N SER A 89 -10.21 -2.61 -11.65
CA SER A 89 -9.67 -1.49 -12.44
C SER A 89 -8.55 -0.69 -11.75
N SER A 90 -8.30 -0.93 -10.46
CA SER A 90 -7.21 -0.33 -9.69
C SER A 90 -5.93 -1.17 -9.67
N VAL A 91 -6.05 -2.49 -9.90
CA VAL A 91 -4.92 -3.43 -9.88
C VAL A 91 -4.27 -3.51 -11.26
N SER A 92 -2.94 -3.44 -11.30
CA SER A 92 -2.18 -3.56 -12.55
C SER A 92 -2.32 -4.96 -13.15
N SER A 93 -2.21 -5.07 -14.49
CA SER A 93 -2.18 -6.38 -15.16
C SER A 93 -1.07 -7.28 -14.62
N TYR A 94 0.07 -6.69 -14.26
CA TYR A 94 1.20 -7.37 -13.64
C TYR A 94 0.80 -7.98 -12.28
N ASP A 95 0.25 -7.20 -11.37
CA ASP A 95 -0.14 -7.67 -10.03
C ASP A 95 -1.22 -8.75 -10.11
N ARG A 96 -2.21 -8.61 -10.98
CA ARG A 96 -3.27 -9.63 -11.15
C ARG A 96 -2.71 -11.02 -11.48
N ILE A 97 -1.61 -11.08 -12.23
CA ILE A 97 -1.01 -12.34 -12.67
C ILE A 97 0.00 -12.87 -11.63
N HIS A 98 0.79 -11.97 -11.04
CA HIS A 98 2.00 -12.35 -10.31
C HIS A 98 1.89 -12.20 -8.79
N ASN A 99 0.87 -11.53 -8.27
CA ASN A 99 0.67 -11.32 -6.84
C ASN A 99 -0.38 -12.26 -6.25
N LYS A 100 0.06 -13.41 -5.75
CA LYS A 100 -0.83 -14.42 -5.13
C LYS A 100 -1.47 -13.96 -3.82
N ASN A 101 -0.84 -13.01 -3.13
CA ASN A 101 -1.31 -12.49 -1.84
C ASN A 101 -2.16 -11.22 -2.01
N SER A 102 -2.68 -10.97 -3.22
CA SER A 102 -3.49 -9.79 -3.49
C SER A 102 -4.84 -9.88 -2.81
N TRP A 103 -5.07 -9.03 -1.81
CA TRP A 103 -6.36 -8.87 -1.16
C TRP A 103 -6.64 -7.39 -0.84
N ILE A 104 -7.93 -7.08 -0.66
CA ILE A 104 -8.45 -5.75 -0.31
C ILE A 104 -9.59 -5.93 0.69
N ALA A 105 -9.69 -5.03 1.66
CA ALA A 105 -10.83 -4.87 2.54
C ALA A 105 -11.12 -3.38 2.76
N ILE A 106 -12.37 -2.99 2.56
CA ILE A 106 -12.82 -1.60 2.67
C ILE A 106 -13.82 -1.53 3.82
N TYR A 107 -13.55 -0.61 4.74
CA TYR A 107 -14.37 -0.44 5.93
C TYR A 107 -15.06 0.92 5.92
N HIS A 108 -16.30 0.95 6.39
CA HIS A 108 -17.03 2.16 6.72
C HIS A 108 -17.62 2.02 8.13
N LYS A 109 -17.34 2.98 9.01
CA LYS A 109 -17.77 2.94 10.42
C LYS A 109 -17.41 1.62 11.13
N GLY A 110 -16.24 1.06 10.83
CA GLY A 110 -15.70 -0.14 11.48
C GLY A 110 -16.32 -1.45 10.98
N MET A 111 -17.16 -1.39 9.94
CA MET A 111 -17.77 -2.55 9.32
C MET A 111 -17.18 -2.74 7.91
N PRO A 112 -16.84 -3.98 7.50
CA PRO A 112 -16.43 -4.25 6.13
C PRO A 112 -17.63 -4.03 5.20
N ILE A 113 -17.45 -3.18 4.19
CA ILE A 113 -18.46 -2.93 3.14
C ILE A 113 -18.11 -3.63 1.83
N PHE A 114 -16.84 -4.02 1.66
CA PHE A 114 -16.35 -4.81 0.55
C PHE A 114 -15.04 -5.49 0.94
N SER A 115 -14.83 -6.70 0.44
CA SER A 115 -13.54 -7.39 0.51
C SER A 115 -13.38 -8.38 -0.63
N MET A 116 -12.15 -8.61 -1.06
CA MET A 116 -11.80 -9.60 -2.08
C MET A 116 -10.40 -10.15 -1.79
N GLY A 117 -10.21 -11.45 -2.04
CA GLY A 117 -8.98 -12.18 -1.70
C GLY A 117 -8.93 -12.66 -0.25
N GLU A 118 -7.84 -13.34 0.12
CA GLU A 118 -7.66 -13.92 1.45
C GLU A 118 -6.97 -12.94 2.41
N TYR A 119 -7.75 -12.32 3.30
CA TYR A 119 -7.23 -11.51 4.39
C TYR A 119 -7.64 -12.08 5.75
N HIS A 120 -6.90 -11.73 6.80
CA HIS A 120 -7.16 -12.24 8.14
C HIS A 120 -8.30 -11.45 8.82
N SER A 121 -9.34 -12.14 9.32
CA SER A 121 -10.52 -11.54 9.98
C SER A 121 -10.22 -10.72 11.24
N PHE A 122 -8.99 -10.83 11.76
CA PHE A 122 -8.45 -9.92 12.79
C PHE A 122 -8.60 -8.44 12.38
N PHE A 123 -8.45 -8.12 11.10
CA PHE A 123 -8.60 -6.75 10.62
C PHE A 123 -10.02 -6.20 10.82
N ASP A 124 -11.05 -7.05 10.79
CA ASP A 124 -12.42 -6.62 11.06
C ASP A 124 -12.60 -6.25 12.53
N VAL A 125 -11.96 -7.02 13.42
CA VAL A 125 -11.99 -6.77 14.86
C VAL A 125 -11.28 -5.45 15.18
N ILE A 126 -10.08 -5.22 14.63
CA ILE A 126 -9.31 -4.02 14.95
C ILE A 126 -9.99 -2.75 14.44
N GLU A 127 -10.59 -2.78 13.25
CA GLU A 127 -11.29 -1.60 12.71
C GLU A 127 -12.59 -1.29 13.46
N LYS A 128 -13.33 -2.33 13.88
CA LYS A 128 -14.48 -2.15 14.78
C LYS A 128 -14.05 -1.53 16.12
N CYS A 129 -12.93 -1.99 16.69
CA CYS A 129 -12.38 -1.41 17.92
C CYS A 129 -11.93 0.04 17.73
N ASP A 130 -11.33 0.37 16.58
CA ASP A 130 -10.86 1.73 16.28
C ASP A 130 -11.98 2.76 16.22
N VAL A 131 -13.10 2.39 15.63
CA VAL A 131 -14.28 3.26 15.59
C VAL A 131 -14.88 3.49 16.98
N LEU A 132 -14.97 2.45 17.81
CA LEU A 132 -15.45 2.59 19.20
C LEU A 132 -14.54 3.48 20.04
N ASN A 133 -13.26 3.51 19.71
CA ASN A 133 -12.23 4.22 20.45
C ASN A 133 -11.81 5.55 19.79
N LYS A 134 -12.67 6.08 18.91
CA LYS A 134 -12.50 7.40 18.26
C LYS A 134 -11.14 7.58 17.57
N GLY A 135 -10.59 6.50 16.98
CA GLY A 135 -9.34 6.53 16.21
C GLY A 135 -8.06 6.42 17.04
N ASN A 136 -8.12 6.12 18.36
CA ASN A 136 -6.93 5.86 19.15
C ASN A 136 -6.43 4.42 18.94
N TYR A 137 -5.75 4.22 17.83
CA TYR A 137 -5.39 2.90 17.34
C TYR A 137 -4.61 2.01 18.34
N ASP A 138 -3.75 2.60 19.19
CA ASP A 138 -3.01 1.87 20.22
C ASP A 138 -3.92 1.23 21.27
N LYS A 139 -4.97 1.94 21.72
CA LYS A 139 -5.93 1.31 22.66
C LYS A 139 -6.88 0.36 21.93
N SER A 140 -7.08 0.52 20.62
CA SER A 140 -7.88 -0.41 19.81
C SER A 140 -7.27 -1.82 19.82
N MET A 141 -5.93 -1.93 19.84
CA MET A 141 -5.24 -3.21 20.01
C MET A 141 -5.54 -3.86 21.38
N LYS A 142 -5.49 -3.08 22.46
CA LYS A 142 -5.82 -3.57 23.82
C LYS A 142 -7.29 -4.00 23.91
N MET A 143 -8.18 -3.33 23.20
CA MET A 143 -9.58 -3.72 23.10
C MET A 143 -9.75 -5.04 22.34
N ALA A 144 -9.02 -5.24 21.24
CA ALA A 144 -9.02 -6.50 20.51
C ALA A 144 -8.51 -7.66 21.38
N GLU A 145 -7.39 -7.49 22.10
CA GLU A 145 -6.89 -8.49 23.07
C GLU A 145 -7.95 -8.84 24.14
N LYS A 146 -8.64 -7.83 24.67
CA LYS A 146 -9.72 -8.03 25.64
C LYS A 146 -10.89 -8.81 25.03
N ALA A 147 -11.27 -8.51 23.80
CA ALA A 147 -12.34 -9.22 23.09
C ALA A 147 -11.97 -10.69 22.86
N PHE A 148 -10.75 -11.00 22.43
CA PHE A 148 -10.27 -12.37 22.31
C PHE A 148 -10.25 -13.10 23.65
N ARG A 149 -9.81 -12.43 24.73
CA ARG A 149 -9.82 -13.01 26.08
C ARG A 149 -11.25 -13.34 26.54
N GLN A 150 -12.21 -12.47 26.25
CA GLN A 150 -13.63 -12.71 26.54
C GLN A 150 -14.19 -13.88 25.74
N ALA A 151 -13.67 -14.13 24.53
CA ALA A 151 -13.97 -15.30 23.72
C ALA A 151 -13.16 -16.57 24.11
N GLY A 152 -12.44 -16.54 25.23
CA GLY A 152 -11.69 -17.69 25.75
C GLY A 152 -10.28 -17.87 25.19
N LYS A 153 -9.79 -16.93 24.36
CA LYS A 153 -8.44 -16.97 23.78
C LYS A 153 -7.50 -16.00 24.48
N ASP A 154 -6.49 -16.50 25.18
CA ASP A 154 -5.46 -15.64 25.79
C ASP A 154 -4.42 -15.24 24.73
N THR A 155 -4.73 -14.17 24.01
CA THR A 155 -3.90 -13.65 22.92
C THR A 155 -3.11 -12.43 23.33
N LYS A 156 -1.86 -12.35 22.86
CA LYS A 156 -1.04 -11.16 22.87
C LYS A 156 -0.83 -10.68 21.45
N ILE A 157 -1.11 -9.41 21.20
CA ILE A 157 -1.02 -8.78 19.88
C ILE A 157 0.07 -7.72 19.94
N THR A 158 1.04 -7.82 19.04
CA THR A 158 2.03 -6.76 18.82
C THR A 158 1.91 -6.25 17.39
N CYS A 159 1.89 -4.94 17.20
CA CYS A 159 1.88 -4.30 15.90
C CYS A 159 3.17 -3.51 15.71
N ASP A 160 3.87 -3.78 14.63
CA ASP A 160 4.87 -2.86 14.08
C ASP A 160 4.20 -2.04 12.98
N SER A 161 4.12 -0.72 13.17
CA SER A 161 3.43 0.20 12.25
C SER A 161 4.37 1.32 11.83
N THR A 162 4.53 1.50 10.53
CA THR A 162 5.38 2.55 9.95
C THR A 162 4.62 3.33 8.90
N VAL A 163 4.80 4.66 8.90
CA VAL A 163 4.20 5.51 7.87
C VAL A 163 4.96 5.31 6.56
N ALA A 164 4.25 4.88 5.52
CA ALA A 164 4.84 4.64 4.21
C ALA A 164 4.56 5.76 3.21
N LEU A 165 3.38 6.40 3.31
CA LEU A 165 2.98 7.55 2.48
C LEU A 165 2.20 8.55 3.34
N ILE A 166 2.45 9.84 3.14
CA ILE A 166 1.65 10.95 3.65
C ILE A 166 1.24 11.79 2.44
N SER A 167 -0.05 12.04 2.29
CA SER A 167 -0.60 12.82 1.19
C SER A 167 -1.44 13.97 1.72
N VAL A 168 -1.02 15.19 1.41
CA VAL A 168 -1.73 16.44 1.70
C VAL A 168 -2.08 17.09 0.36
N LEU A 169 -3.33 16.95 -0.08
CA LEU A 169 -3.78 17.28 -1.42
C LEU A 169 -4.91 18.32 -1.35
N GLY A 170 -4.61 19.53 -1.80
CA GLY A 170 -5.58 20.62 -1.95
C GLY A 170 -5.98 20.83 -3.41
N LYS A 171 -6.85 21.83 -3.64
CA LYS A 171 -7.31 22.18 -5.00
C LYS A 171 -6.21 22.73 -5.91
N ARG A 172 -5.19 23.40 -5.36
CA ARG A 172 -4.16 24.16 -6.10
C ARG A 172 -2.74 23.69 -5.85
N ASP A 173 -2.54 22.88 -4.84
CA ASP A 173 -1.25 22.35 -4.46
C ASP A 173 -1.44 21.01 -3.77
N GLY A 174 -0.46 20.14 -3.95
CA GLY A 174 -0.47 18.81 -3.36
C GLY A 174 0.95 18.42 -3.00
N ARG A 175 1.08 17.59 -1.98
CA ARG A 175 2.34 16.99 -1.57
C ARG A 175 2.11 15.53 -1.19
N CYS A 176 2.95 14.67 -1.74
CA CYS A 176 3.08 13.29 -1.31
C CYS A 176 4.49 13.07 -0.79
N SER A 177 4.61 12.45 0.38
CA SER A 177 5.88 12.14 1.05
C SER A 177 5.87 10.66 1.36
N MET A 178 6.86 9.91 0.89
CA MET A 178 6.94 8.46 1.05
C MET A 178 8.28 8.02 1.60
N VAL A 179 8.25 6.94 2.39
CA VAL A 179 9.44 6.30 2.92
C VAL A 179 9.84 5.19 1.94
N LEU A 180 10.94 5.43 1.22
CA LEU A 180 11.51 4.47 0.28
C LEU A 180 12.55 3.63 1.00
N ARG A 181 12.30 2.32 1.07
CA ARG A 181 13.23 1.35 1.61
C ARG A 181 14.00 0.74 0.44
N GLY A 182 15.26 1.14 0.32
CA GLY A 182 16.22 0.45 -0.53
C GLY A 182 16.88 -0.72 0.22
N PRO A 183 17.77 -1.47 -0.44
CA PRO A 183 18.39 -2.66 0.13
C PRO A 183 19.15 -2.40 1.44
N ASN A 184 19.87 -1.27 1.52
CA ASN A 184 20.71 -0.89 2.66
C ASN A 184 20.38 0.48 3.25
N THR A 185 19.39 1.18 2.70
CA THR A 185 19.06 2.56 3.12
C THR A 185 17.56 2.77 3.17
N THR A 186 17.09 3.44 4.23
CA THR A 186 15.76 4.02 4.27
C THR A 186 15.88 5.51 3.98
N THR A 187 15.16 5.99 2.97
CA THR A 187 15.18 7.40 2.57
C THR A 187 13.76 7.95 2.48
N THR A 188 13.59 9.26 2.65
CA THR A 188 12.31 9.91 2.43
C THR A 188 12.32 10.61 1.08
N PHE A 189 11.40 10.23 0.21
CA PHE A 189 11.16 10.89 -1.06
C PHE A 189 9.87 11.70 -0.98
N ASN A 190 9.89 12.91 -1.53
CA ASN A 190 8.75 13.79 -1.56
C ASN A 190 8.60 14.34 -2.97
N TYR A 191 7.36 14.49 -3.41
CA TYR A 191 7.05 15.36 -4.53
C TYR A 191 5.93 16.33 -4.18
N SER A 192 6.11 17.56 -4.62
CA SER A 192 5.11 18.63 -4.51
C SER A 192 4.64 19.02 -5.90
N ILE A 193 3.35 19.24 -6.05
CA ILE A 193 2.71 19.46 -7.34
C ILE A 193 1.86 20.73 -7.31
N LYS A 194 1.91 21.50 -8.40
CA LYS A 194 1.06 22.68 -8.63
C LYS A 194 0.56 22.69 -10.09
N PRO A 195 -0.65 23.21 -10.37
CA PRO A 195 -1.10 23.48 -11.73
C PRO A 195 -0.11 24.37 -12.50
N LEU A 196 0.07 24.11 -13.80
CA LEU A 196 0.88 24.96 -14.68
C LEU A 196 0.24 26.35 -14.87
N LYS A 197 -1.09 26.40 -14.98
CA LYS A 197 -1.87 27.63 -15.09
C LYS A 197 -2.26 28.16 -13.71
N LYS A 198 -2.24 29.48 -13.51
CA LYS A 198 -2.53 30.14 -12.22
C LYS A 198 -3.93 29.85 -11.66
N ASP A 199 -4.90 29.64 -12.54
CA ASP A 199 -6.30 29.32 -12.26
C ASP A 199 -6.62 27.81 -12.31
N GLY A 200 -5.64 26.99 -12.67
CA GLY A 200 -5.79 25.54 -12.78
C GLY A 200 -6.12 24.87 -11.44
N ARG A 201 -6.62 23.63 -11.54
CA ARG A 201 -6.91 22.77 -10.39
C ARG A 201 -6.13 21.46 -10.53
N LEU A 202 -5.78 20.86 -9.40
CA LEU A 202 -5.23 19.51 -9.37
C LEU A 202 -6.34 18.48 -9.56
N ASN A 203 -6.05 17.45 -10.35
CA ASN A 203 -6.80 16.20 -10.32
C ASN A 203 -6.25 15.35 -9.16
N ILE A 204 -6.89 15.45 -7.99
CA ILE A 204 -6.46 14.78 -6.75
C ILE A 204 -6.30 13.26 -6.94
N PRO A 205 -7.25 12.53 -7.56
CA PRO A 205 -7.08 11.13 -7.90
C PRO A 205 -5.80 10.84 -8.69
N GLN A 206 -5.49 11.63 -9.71
CA GLN A 206 -4.28 11.44 -10.52
C GLN A 206 -3.02 11.64 -9.68
N VAL A 207 -2.98 12.66 -8.82
CA VAL A 207 -1.84 12.90 -7.93
C VAL A 207 -1.62 11.69 -7.03
N LEU A 208 -2.67 11.21 -6.36
CA LEU A 208 -2.52 10.06 -5.48
C LEU A 208 -2.17 8.77 -6.24
N SER A 209 -2.72 8.56 -7.43
CA SER A 209 -2.33 7.44 -8.31
C SER A 209 -0.85 7.48 -8.64
N THR A 210 -0.27 8.65 -8.89
CA THR A 210 1.18 8.78 -9.12
C THR A 210 2.00 8.44 -7.87
N ALA A 211 1.49 8.70 -6.66
CA ALA A 211 2.14 8.21 -5.44
C ALA A 211 2.20 6.68 -5.41
N ALA A 212 1.11 6.02 -5.82
CA ALA A 212 1.08 4.57 -5.94
C ALA A 212 2.04 4.04 -7.03
N ASP A 213 2.20 4.77 -8.13
CA ASP A 213 3.13 4.40 -9.20
C ASP A 213 4.59 4.43 -8.72
N PHE A 214 4.96 5.40 -7.89
CA PHE A 214 6.29 5.39 -7.26
C PHE A 214 6.47 4.21 -6.29
N LEU A 215 5.45 3.91 -5.47
CA LEU A 215 5.50 2.77 -4.54
C LEU A 215 5.65 1.44 -5.28
N GLU A 216 4.86 1.19 -6.34
CA GLU A 216 4.99 -0.02 -7.17
C GLU A 216 6.36 -0.05 -7.87
N GLY A 217 6.81 1.10 -8.40
CA GLY A 217 8.09 1.20 -9.10
C GLY A 217 9.28 0.82 -8.23
N VAL A 218 9.31 1.26 -6.97
CA VAL A 218 10.38 0.87 -6.02
C VAL A 218 10.31 -0.62 -5.68
N GLN A 219 9.11 -1.17 -5.42
CA GLN A 219 8.94 -2.59 -5.15
C GLN A 219 9.40 -3.46 -6.35
N LEU A 220 8.99 -3.09 -7.56
CA LEU A 220 9.40 -3.79 -8.79
C LEU A 220 10.91 -3.69 -9.03
N SER A 221 11.51 -2.52 -8.81
CA SER A 221 12.94 -2.30 -9.03
C SER A 221 13.79 -3.27 -8.23
N HIS A 222 13.46 -3.48 -6.96
CA HIS A 222 14.21 -4.43 -6.15
C HIS A 222 13.89 -5.89 -6.46
N MET A 223 12.64 -6.23 -6.74
CA MET A 223 12.31 -7.60 -7.20
C MET A 223 13.08 -7.95 -8.48
N ILE A 224 13.15 -7.02 -9.43
CA ILE A 224 13.94 -7.17 -10.67
C ILE A 224 15.42 -7.32 -10.33
N GLY A 225 15.98 -6.46 -9.48
CA GLY A 225 17.40 -6.53 -9.12
C GLY A 225 17.79 -7.84 -8.44
N LEU A 226 17.00 -8.33 -7.47
CA LEU A 226 17.26 -9.62 -6.85
C LEU A 226 17.15 -10.79 -7.83
N THR A 227 16.13 -10.77 -8.69
CA THR A 227 15.92 -11.85 -9.68
C THR A 227 17.02 -11.84 -10.73
N SER A 228 17.47 -10.67 -11.18
CA SER A 228 18.58 -10.49 -12.11
C SER A 228 19.89 -11.01 -11.52
N TYR A 229 20.18 -10.68 -10.25
CA TYR A 229 21.32 -11.26 -9.53
C TYR A 229 21.26 -12.78 -9.47
N LYS A 230 20.12 -13.34 -9.02
CA LYS A 230 19.92 -14.81 -8.94
C LYS A 230 20.10 -15.48 -10.31
N LEU A 231 19.66 -14.85 -11.40
CA LEU A 231 19.84 -15.35 -12.77
C LEU A 231 21.33 -15.36 -13.17
N ASN A 232 22.05 -14.28 -12.88
CA ASN A 232 23.46 -14.14 -13.24
C ASN A 232 24.36 -15.12 -12.47
N GLN A 233 23.98 -15.47 -11.23
CA GLN A 233 24.67 -16.48 -10.41
C GLN A 233 24.26 -17.92 -10.76
N GLY A 234 23.33 -18.12 -11.69
CA GLY A 234 22.83 -19.46 -12.04
C GLY A 234 21.94 -20.11 -10.98
N MET A 235 21.43 -19.33 -10.00
CA MET A 235 20.49 -19.79 -8.98
C MET A 235 19.06 -19.92 -9.53
N ILE A 236 18.76 -19.32 -10.68
CA ILE A 236 17.50 -19.55 -11.38
C ILE A 236 17.78 -19.88 -12.84
N GLU A 237 16.98 -20.79 -13.39
CA GLU A 237 17.11 -21.21 -14.77
C GLU A 237 16.65 -20.12 -15.73
N LYS A 238 17.32 -20.04 -16.88
CA LYS A 238 16.86 -19.25 -18.02
C LYS A 238 15.50 -19.78 -18.48
N TYR A 239 14.60 -18.88 -18.85
CA TYR A 239 13.21 -19.10 -19.22
C TYR A 239 12.31 -19.66 -18.10
N SER A 240 12.78 -19.66 -16.85
CA SER A 240 11.95 -19.96 -15.69
C SER A 240 10.81 -18.95 -15.53
N ASP A 241 9.78 -19.32 -14.78
CA ASP A 241 8.67 -18.42 -14.51
C ASP A 241 9.11 -17.17 -13.72
N LYS A 242 10.18 -17.28 -12.92
CA LYS A 242 10.82 -16.14 -12.25
C LYS A 242 11.44 -15.15 -13.25
N GLU A 243 12.15 -15.62 -14.28
CA GLU A 243 12.68 -14.73 -15.32
C GLU A 243 11.56 -14.10 -16.16
N LYS A 244 10.51 -14.86 -16.50
CA LYS A 244 9.33 -14.33 -17.19
C LYS A 244 8.64 -13.24 -16.38
N GLN A 245 8.49 -13.47 -15.07
CA GLN A 245 7.95 -12.48 -14.15
C GLN A 245 8.84 -11.23 -14.10
N MET A 246 10.16 -11.37 -13.96
CA MET A 246 11.10 -10.24 -14.01
C MET A 246 10.96 -9.44 -15.32
N THR A 247 10.87 -10.12 -16.46
CA THR A 247 10.72 -9.48 -17.77
C THR A 247 9.43 -8.66 -17.86
N ARG A 248 8.30 -9.23 -17.40
CA ARG A 248 7.03 -8.51 -17.29
C ARG A 248 7.10 -7.35 -16.30
N GLY A 249 7.85 -7.51 -15.22
CA GLY A 249 8.12 -6.46 -14.24
C GLY A 249 8.84 -5.27 -14.89
N LYS A 250 9.84 -5.52 -15.76
CA LYS A 250 10.52 -4.46 -16.53
C LYS A 250 9.54 -3.72 -17.46
N THR A 251 8.67 -4.44 -18.16
CA THR A 251 7.61 -3.82 -18.98
C THR A 251 6.70 -2.93 -18.12
N ARG A 252 6.24 -3.44 -16.97
CA ARG A 252 5.41 -2.70 -16.04
C ARG A 252 6.11 -1.43 -15.53
N LEU A 253 7.40 -1.50 -15.23
CA LEU A 253 8.19 -0.36 -14.79
C LEU A 253 8.25 0.75 -15.85
N THR A 254 8.35 0.38 -17.13
CA THR A 254 8.25 1.34 -18.25
C THR A 254 6.89 2.02 -18.29
N GLU A 255 5.79 1.28 -18.09
CA GLU A 255 4.44 1.85 -18.02
C GLU A 255 4.31 2.85 -16.86
N LEU A 256 4.84 2.51 -15.67
CA LEU A 256 4.85 3.40 -14.51
C LEU A 256 5.61 4.70 -14.81
N ASN A 257 6.76 4.61 -15.47
CA ASN A 257 7.53 5.79 -15.89
C ASN A 257 6.74 6.68 -16.87
N ILE A 258 5.98 6.08 -17.80
CA ILE A 258 5.10 6.83 -18.72
C ILE A 258 3.99 7.54 -17.94
N GLN A 259 3.38 6.87 -16.96
CA GLN A 259 2.32 7.43 -16.11
C GLN A 259 2.83 8.61 -15.27
N ILE A 260 3.99 8.47 -14.61
CA ILE A 260 4.66 9.53 -13.87
C ILE A 260 4.97 10.72 -14.81
N SER A 261 5.54 10.43 -15.98
CA SER A 261 5.90 11.48 -16.96
C SER A 261 4.67 12.21 -17.51
N SER A 262 3.53 11.54 -17.64
CA SER A 262 2.25 12.15 -18.02
C SER A 262 1.77 13.15 -16.96
N MET A 263 1.92 12.82 -15.68
CA MET A 263 1.66 13.73 -14.57
C MET A 263 2.61 14.95 -14.61
N GLU A 264 3.91 14.73 -14.81
CA GLU A 264 4.92 15.80 -14.92
C GLU A 264 4.67 16.76 -16.08
N LYS A 265 4.14 16.27 -17.22
CA LYS A 265 3.77 17.12 -18.35
C LYS A 265 2.56 18.02 -18.04
N ARG A 266 1.67 17.58 -17.15
CA ARG A 266 0.43 18.29 -16.81
C ARG A 266 0.61 19.33 -15.70
N TYR A 267 1.62 19.15 -14.85
CA TYR A 267 1.77 19.94 -13.63
C TYR A 267 3.21 20.39 -13.41
N LYS A 268 3.39 21.47 -12.64
CA LYS A 268 4.70 21.84 -12.11
C LYS A 268 5.02 20.93 -10.92
N VAL A 269 5.96 20.01 -11.10
CA VAL A 269 6.39 19.06 -10.07
C VAL A 269 7.74 19.47 -9.51
N ARG A 270 7.91 19.31 -8.19
CA ARG A 270 9.18 19.47 -7.49
C ARG A 270 9.45 18.25 -6.65
N TYR A 271 10.60 17.62 -6.87
CA TYR A 271 11.10 16.49 -6.12
C TYR A 271 12.01 16.92 -4.96
N ARG A 272 12.03 16.12 -3.88
CA ARG A 272 12.99 16.18 -2.76
C ARG A 272 13.25 14.77 -2.21
N PRO A 273 14.48 14.20 -2.33
CA PRO A 273 15.66 14.76 -2.97
C PRO A 273 15.46 14.81 -4.51
N GLU A 274 15.89 13.82 -5.27
CA GLU A 274 15.61 13.72 -6.71
C GLU A 274 14.45 12.76 -6.97
N ARG A 275 13.93 12.77 -8.21
CA ARG A 275 12.99 11.74 -8.68
C ARG A 275 13.69 10.37 -8.60
N PRO A 276 13.03 9.33 -8.05
CA PRO A 276 13.58 7.98 -8.04
C PRO A 276 13.92 7.52 -9.46
N ASP A 277 15.17 7.11 -9.63
CA ASP A 277 15.63 6.41 -10.82
C ASP A 277 15.50 4.91 -10.57
N PHE A 278 14.50 4.29 -11.21
CA PHE A 278 14.21 2.89 -11.02
C PHE A 278 15.31 1.97 -11.57
N GLU A 279 16.01 2.37 -12.63
CA GLU A 279 17.14 1.59 -13.16
C GLU A 279 18.32 1.63 -12.18
N ALA A 280 18.61 2.80 -11.62
CA ALA A 280 19.63 2.92 -10.57
C ALA A 280 19.26 2.11 -9.31
N LEU A 281 17.98 1.99 -8.98
CA LEU A 281 17.51 1.15 -7.87
C LEU A 281 17.66 -0.35 -8.14
N ILE A 282 17.44 -0.79 -9.38
CA ILE A 282 17.71 -2.17 -9.82
C ILE A 282 19.19 -2.49 -9.59
N LEU A 283 20.08 -1.66 -10.14
CA LEU A 283 21.54 -1.87 -10.04
C LEU A 283 22.04 -1.85 -8.58
N LYS A 284 21.49 -0.96 -7.75
CA LYS A 284 21.81 -0.93 -6.31
C LYS A 284 21.37 -2.22 -5.61
N THR A 285 20.22 -2.77 -5.99
CA THR A 285 19.73 -4.03 -5.43
C THR A 285 20.58 -5.22 -5.86
N GLU A 286 20.98 -5.29 -7.13
CA GLU A 286 21.90 -6.32 -7.62
C GLU A 286 23.22 -6.31 -6.86
N LYS A 287 23.82 -5.12 -6.73
CA LYS A 287 25.08 -4.94 -5.99
C LYS A 287 24.95 -5.32 -4.51
N TYR A 288 23.85 -4.95 -3.87
CA TYR A 288 23.59 -5.35 -2.50
C TYR A 288 23.51 -6.88 -2.37
N ALA A 289 22.79 -7.54 -3.28
CA ALA A 289 22.64 -8.99 -3.24
C ALA A 289 23.98 -9.73 -3.41
N GLU A 290 24.87 -9.19 -4.24
CA GLU A 290 26.25 -9.64 -4.41
C GLU A 290 27.07 -9.47 -3.11
N GLU A 291 27.01 -8.28 -2.49
CA GLU A 291 27.73 -7.98 -1.25
C GLU A 291 27.27 -8.84 -0.06
N THR A 292 25.98 -9.16 0.03
CA THR A 292 25.41 -9.92 1.15
C THR A 292 25.26 -11.42 0.88
N GLN A 293 25.66 -11.90 -0.31
CA GLN A 293 25.53 -13.30 -0.73
C GLN A 293 24.11 -13.85 -0.52
N VAL A 294 23.10 -13.10 -1.01
CA VAL A 294 21.68 -13.50 -0.92
C VAL A 294 21.49 -14.92 -1.43
N THR A 295 20.82 -15.75 -0.62
CA THR A 295 20.54 -17.17 -0.89
C THR A 295 19.22 -17.35 -1.63
N GLU A 296 18.92 -18.58 -2.07
CA GLU A 296 17.64 -18.89 -2.75
C GLU A 296 16.42 -18.58 -1.88
N ASP A 297 16.52 -18.90 -0.58
CA ASP A 297 15.44 -18.85 0.42
C ASP A 297 15.17 -17.44 0.99
N ASP A 298 16.02 -16.48 0.66
CA ASP A 298 15.79 -15.08 1.02
C ASP A 298 14.62 -14.53 0.18
N GLU A 299 13.40 -14.83 0.62
CA GLU A 299 12.23 -14.01 0.35
C GLU A 299 12.42 -12.70 1.10
N ILE A 300 13.18 -11.78 0.49
CA ILE A 300 13.26 -10.41 0.99
C ILE A 300 11.91 -9.78 0.73
N TYR A 301 11.05 -9.88 1.75
CA TYR A 301 9.97 -8.95 1.96
C TYR A 301 10.57 -7.55 2.02
N ILE A 302 10.65 -6.89 0.87
CA ILE A 302 10.37 -5.47 0.90
C ILE A 302 8.87 -5.37 1.03
N ASP A 303 8.38 -5.42 2.26
CA ASP A 303 7.40 -4.39 2.54
C ASP A 303 8.10 -3.03 2.73
#